data_AF-A0A3B8U5I8-F1
#
_entry.id   AF-A0A3B8U5I8-F1
#
_cell.length_a   1.000
_cell.length_b   1.000
_cell.length_c   1.000
_cell.angle_alpha   90.00
_cell.angle_beta   90.00
_cell.angle_gamma   90.00
#
_symmetry.space_group_name_H-M   'P 1'
#
loop_
_entity.id
_entity.type
_entity.pdbx_description
1 polymer ?
#
loop_
_entity_poly.entity_id
_entity_poly.type
_entity_poly.pdbx_seq_one_letter_code
_entity_poly.pdbx_strand_id
1 'polypeptide(L)'
;MDISSDSSFSDLEQNSEMEPVVASVEESSVKKTDDGGGAFRQEMSAAFQQFVDKFSALPTPEEKIAFGLQFMRSSISQEGSPRFREFWEARKWLLPRFKENINPAIRSTLWAEYVELTVEARRLKEILEEQSAFAMEQIDLAIQALEKDVENLETLLGQAEEVNFPQNCQTVRQKSATYNAVQSELNFLNTLASRLNGLRKEILKTEMRVRFKTKFFKRLSELGDHIFPKRKELIAEVSAEFEKDVESFVSKHFKDGQIVGAPYYVLREEIKALQGMSKVLTLSSGGFSRTRLKLSECWDQVKAVEKEHKKEVNLKKQASSELCQQFVAKIEEIAPKAAEMELSAVDEAIEVISQEMRSADLHRDDVRYLRDSLAKLRAPHLEALEQKAREIEMIEKEKQRLKKEQVVELKAQIADLIRDGANLEMEALVSAFAEVKQKLEKLETSKMEKQQIERSLRPLKDLVADKKENSLLHLTDDQRQNLENLRTVLLQKKQRRQEIKDQITTSRNALGSSGLDFEKAMLYREQADQEKDLLDKANASIEEIEKKISEIEG
;
A
#
# COMPACT_ATOMS: atom_id res chain seq x y z
N MET A 1 18.62 -1.64 -10.16
CA MET A 1 18.91 -2.60 -9.09
C MET A 1 18.69 -3.97 -9.70
N ASP A 2 19.77 -4.51 -10.24
CA ASP A 2 19.80 -5.78 -10.94
C ASP A 2 19.96 -6.91 -9.93
N ILE A 3 19.08 -7.90 -10.00
CA ILE A 3 19.32 -9.24 -9.45
C ILE A 3 19.11 -10.19 -10.62
N SER A 4 20.25 -10.55 -11.23
CA SER A 4 20.35 -11.57 -12.26
C SER A 4 20.77 -12.85 -11.57
N SER A 5 19.84 -13.79 -11.40
CA SER A 5 20.13 -15.17 -11.01
C SER A 5 18.95 -16.06 -11.38
N ASP A 6 18.91 -16.54 -12.62
CA ASP A 6 18.24 -17.81 -12.91
C ASP A 6 18.78 -18.39 -14.22
N SER A 7 19.92 -19.06 -14.14
CA SER A 7 20.44 -19.89 -15.22
C SER A 7 19.96 -21.33 -15.00
N SER A 8 18.96 -21.70 -15.79
CA SER A 8 18.84 -23.00 -16.46
C SER A 8 18.93 -24.27 -15.61
N PHE A 9 17.78 -24.66 -15.05
CA PHE A 9 17.44 -26.06 -14.71
C PHE A 9 17.13 -26.92 -15.96
N SER A 10 17.32 -26.38 -17.18
CA SER A 10 17.04 -27.03 -18.46
C SER A 10 18.11 -28.03 -18.92
N ASP A 11 19.29 -28.04 -18.29
CA ASP A 11 20.45 -28.78 -18.83
C ASP A 11 20.58 -30.20 -18.26
N LEU A 12 19.68 -30.61 -17.37
CA LEU A 12 19.67 -31.95 -16.76
C LEU A 12 18.87 -33.00 -17.54
N GLU A 13 18.05 -32.59 -18.51
CA GLU A 13 17.24 -33.55 -19.29
C GLU A 13 17.91 -34.06 -20.57
N GLN A 14 18.94 -33.37 -21.09
CA GLN A 14 19.63 -33.81 -22.32
C GLN A 14 20.59 -35.00 -22.16
N ASN A 15 20.76 -35.53 -20.95
CA ASN A 15 21.56 -36.74 -20.70
C ASN A 15 20.76 -37.91 -20.10
N SER A 16 19.41 -37.87 -20.16
CA SER A 16 18.57 -38.91 -19.55
C SER A 16 18.09 -40.02 -20.50
N GLU A 17 18.38 -39.93 -21.80
CA GLU A 17 18.26 -41.08 -22.72
C GLU A 17 19.59 -41.86 -22.75
N MET A 18 19.91 -42.52 -21.64
CA MET A 18 20.64 -43.79 -21.74
C MET A 18 19.63 -44.89 -21.46
N GLU A 19 19.20 -45.54 -22.54
CA GLU A 19 18.70 -46.91 -22.48
C GLU A 19 19.61 -47.75 -21.57
N PRO A 20 19.09 -48.79 -20.91
CA PRO A 20 19.94 -49.74 -20.22
C PRO A 20 20.88 -50.31 -21.28
N VAL A 21 22.15 -49.91 -21.25
CA VAL A 21 23.21 -50.63 -21.95
C VAL A 21 23.29 -51.96 -21.22
N VAL A 22 22.46 -52.90 -21.66
CA VAL A 22 22.71 -54.31 -21.55
C VAL A 22 24.06 -54.45 -22.23
N ALA A 23 25.12 -54.54 -21.44
CA ALA A 23 26.42 -54.91 -21.93
C ALA A 23 26.28 -56.35 -22.43
N SER A 24 25.91 -56.47 -23.70
CA SER A 24 26.09 -57.65 -24.53
C SER A 24 27.57 -57.98 -24.41
N VAL A 25 27.87 -58.96 -23.54
CA VAL A 25 29.17 -59.60 -23.49
C VAL A 25 29.33 -60.26 -24.86
N GLU A 26 30.11 -59.65 -25.74
CA GLU A 26 30.61 -60.34 -26.92
C GLU A 26 31.46 -61.51 -26.43
N GLU A 27 30.84 -62.69 -26.48
CA GLU A 27 31.47 -64.00 -26.39
C GLU A 27 32.57 -64.10 -27.47
N SER A 28 33.79 -63.71 -27.10
CA SER A 28 34.99 -64.17 -27.77
C SER A 28 35.42 -65.51 -27.14
N SER A 29 34.69 -66.56 -27.56
CA SER A 29 35.18 -67.93 -27.74
C SER A 29 36.25 -68.44 -26.76
N VAL A 30 35.85 -68.78 -25.52
CA VAL A 30 36.65 -69.68 -24.67
C VAL A 30 36.25 -71.11 -24.99
N LYS A 31 37.09 -71.78 -25.78
CA LYS A 31 37.04 -73.24 -25.93
C LYS A 31 37.27 -73.89 -24.57
N LYS A 32 36.30 -74.73 -24.17
CA LYS A 32 36.47 -75.71 -23.09
C LYS A 32 37.68 -76.60 -23.37
N THR A 33 38.62 -76.62 -22.43
CA THR A 33 39.35 -77.84 -22.07
C THR A 33 39.33 -77.96 -20.56
N ASP A 34 38.58 -78.95 -20.13
CA ASP A 34 38.61 -79.59 -18.82
C ASP A 34 40.01 -80.20 -18.62
N ASP A 35 40.76 -79.74 -17.61
CA ASP A 35 41.50 -80.62 -16.68
C ASP A 35 42.24 -79.81 -15.60
N GLY A 36 42.42 -80.41 -14.44
CA GLY A 36 42.95 -79.79 -13.24
C GLY A 36 44.43 -79.35 -13.31
N GLY A 37 44.77 -78.36 -12.47
CA GLY A 37 46.14 -78.05 -12.03
C GLY A 37 47.04 -77.38 -13.09
N GLY A 38 47.13 -76.05 -13.09
CA GLY A 38 48.03 -75.33 -13.99
C GLY A 38 48.55 -74.01 -13.42
N ALA A 39 49.86 -73.92 -13.23
CA ALA A 39 50.59 -72.72 -12.84
C ALA A 39 50.37 -71.58 -13.86
N PHE A 40 50.02 -70.39 -13.37
CA PHE A 40 50.02 -69.14 -14.14
C PHE A 40 51.44 -68.87 -14.68
N ARG A 41 51.68 -69.11 -15.98
CA ARG A 41 52.81 -68.46 -16.69
C ARG A 41 52.42 -67.01 -16.92
N GLN A 42 53.03 -66.11 -16.15
CA GLN A 42 52.84 -64.66 -16.25
C GLN A 42 53.60 -64.10 -17.47
N GLU A 43 52.89 -63.49 -18.41
CA GLU A 43 53.50 -62.72 -19.50
C GLU A 43 54.22 -61.48 -18.96
N MET A 44 55.41 -61.19 -19.51
CA MET A 44 56.22 -60.02 -19.17
C MET A 44 55.73 -58.80 -19.95
N SER A 45 55.70 -57.63 -19.31
CA SER A 45 55.33 -56.36 -19.97
C SER A 45 56.29 -56.04 -21.12
N ALA A 46 55.79 -55.45 -22.21
CA ALA A 46 56.61 -55.04 -23.35
C ALA A 46 57.73 -54.05 -22.95
N ALA A 47 57.47 -53.17 -21.97
CA ALA A 47 58.46 -52.25 -21.42
C ALA A 47 59.55 -52.98 -20.63
N PHE A 48 59.18 -54.05 -19.92
CA PHE A 48 60.12 -54.89 -19.20
C PHE A 48 60.95 -55.77 -20.15
N GLN A 49 60.36 -56.25 -21.24
CA GLN A 49 61.08 -57.01 -22.27
C GLN A 49 62.19 -56.16 -22.92
N GLN A 50 61.88 -54.92 -23.30
CA GLN A 50 62.87 -53.97 -23.82
C GLN A 50 63.96 -53.64 -22.79
N PHE A 51 63.62 -53.62 -21.50
CA PHE A 51 64.60 -53.48 -20.43
C PHE A 51 65.55 -54.68 -20.38
N VAL A 52 65.04 -55.92 -20.40
CA VAL A 52 65.86 -57.14 -20.36
C VAL A 52 66.81 -57.23 -21.55
N ASP A 53 66.33 -56.90 -22.75
CA ASP A 53 67.12 -56.95 -23.99
C ASP A 53 68.28 -55.95 -23.94
N LYS A 54 68.01 -54.70 -23.53
CA LYS A 54 69.04 -53.66 -23.37
C LYS A 54 69.99 -53.93 -22.21
N PHE A 55 69.47 -54.43 -21.09
CA PHE A 55 70.26 -54.77 -19.90
C PHE A 55 71.27 -55.90 -20.19
N SER A 56 70.89 -56.87 -21.02
CA SER A 56 71.76 -57.99 -21.41
C SER A 56 72.84 -57.59 -22.40
N ALA A 57 72.60 -56.57 -23.22
CA ALA A 57 73.54 -56.06 -24.23
C ALA A 57 74.68 -55.19 -23.67
N LEU A 58 74.58 -54.73 -22.41
CA LEU A 58 75.60 -53.89 -21.80
C LEU A 58 76.87 -54.69 -21.45
N PRO A 59 78.08 -54.14 -21.63
CA PRO A 59 79.34 -54.85 -21.42
C PRO A 59 79.78 -54.91 -19.96
N THR A 60 79.64 -53.83 -19.19
CA THR A 60 80.20 -53.74 -17.82
C THR A 60 79.13 -53.93 -16.73
N PRO A 61 79.49 -54.52 -15.56
CA PRO A 61 78.59 -54.62 -14.41
C PRO A 61 78.10 -53.26 -13.91
N GLU A 62 78.94 -52.23 -13.95
CA GLU A 62 78.62 -50.86 -13.55
C GLU A 62 77.53 -50.24 -14.44
N GLU A 63 77.65 -50.36 -15.76
CA GLU A 63 76.66 -49.85 -16.71
C GLU A 63 75.32 -50.58 -16.58
N LYS A 64 75.35 -51.90 -16.35
CA LYS A 64 74.16 -52.69 -16.06
C LYS A 64 73.45 -52.20 -14.82
N ILE A 65 74.21 -51.93 -13.75
CA ILE A 65 73.63 -51.45 -12.50
C ILE A 65 73.03 -50.05 -12.69
N ALA A 66 73.76 -49.12 -13.29
CA ALA A 66 73.26 -47.77 -13.54
C ALA A 66 72.00 -47.76 -14.42
N PHE A 67 71.97 -48.55 -15.50
CA PHE A 67 70.80 -48.69 -16.37
C PHE A 67 69.60 -49.31 -15.64
N GLY A 68 69.84 -50.32 -14.80
CA GLY A 68 68.82 -50.93 -13.95
C GLY A 68 68.24 -49.95 -12.92
N LEU A 69 69.07 -49.11 -12.31
CA LEU A 69 68.62 -48.07 -11.38
C LEU A 69 67.80 -46.98 -12.10
N GLN A 70 68.21 -46.59 -13.31
CA GLN A 70 67.44 -45.65 -14.13
C GLN A 70 66.06 -46.22 -14.51
N PHE A 71 66.00 -47.50 -14.86
CA PHE A 71 64.73 -48.19 -15.14
C PHE A 71 63.85 -48.29 -13.88
N MET A 72 64.44 -48.63 -12.73
CA MET A 72 63.75 -48.61 -11.44
C MET A 72 63.19 -47.21 -11.11
N ARG A 73 64.00 -46.15 -11.24
CA ARG A 73 63.59 -44.77 -11.02
C ARG A 73 62.42 -44.36 -11.93
N SER A 74 62.54 -44.61 -13.23
CA SER A 74 61.48 -44.31 -14.20
C SER A 74 60.20 -45.16 -14.03
N SER A 75 60.27 -46.27 -13.30
CA SER A 75 59.10 -47.10 -12.99
C SER A 75 58.27 -46.53 -11.84
N ILE A 76 58.89 -45.78 -10.92
CA ILE A 76 58.20 -45.18 -9.76
C ILE A 76 57.94 -43.68 -9.91
N SER A 77 58.60 -42.99 -10.84
CA SER A 77 58.44 -41.55 -11.08
C SER A 77 57.29 -41.19 -12.03
N GLN A 78 56.42 -42.15 -12.39
CA GLN A 78 55.28 -41.90 -13.27
C GLN A 78 54.13 -41.29 -12.47
N GLU A 79 53.57 -40.19 -12.96
CA GLU A 79 52.38 -39.59 -12.37
C GLU A 79 51.17 -40.53 -12.52
N GLY A 80 50.43 -40.73 -11.42
CA GLY A 80 49.21 -41.54 -11.39
C GLY A 80 49.44 -43.02 -11.05
N SER A 81 50.10 -43.78 -11.93
CA SER A 81 50.19 -45.25 -11.79
C SER A 81 51.64 -45.78 -11.87
N PRO A 82 52.35 -45.86 -10.73
CA PRO A 82 53.68 -46.43 -10.67
C PRO A 82 53.69 -47.91 -11.10
N ARG A 83 54.66 -48.29 -11.95
CA ARG A 83 54.84 -49.66 -12.43
C ARG A 83 55.59 -50.52 -11.40
N PHE A 84 54.98 -50.72 -10.22
CA PHE A 84 55.58 -51.48 -9.13
C PHE A 84 56.00 -52.90 -9.53
N ARG A 85 55.23 -53.58 -10.39
CA ARG A 85 55.58 -54.92 -10.86
C ARG A 85 56.93 -54.93 -11.58
N GLU A 86 57.09 -54.02 -12.55
CA GLU A 86 58.32 -53.88 -13.34
C GLU A 86 59.49 -53.43 -12.45
N PHE A 87 59.24 -52.55 -11.48
CA PHE A 87 60.22 -52.15 -10.46
C PHE A 87 60.75 -53.34 -9.65
N TRP A 88 59.85 -54.17 -9.11
CA TRP A 88 60.23 -55.32 -8.28
C TRP A 88 60.89 -56.44 -9.09
N GLU A 89 60.50 -56.60 -10.36
CA GLU A 89 61.17 -57.51 -11.30
C GLU A 89 62.60 -57.00 -11.62
N ALA A 90 62.77 -55.71 -11.94
CA ALA A 90 64.08 -55.11 -12.19
C ALA A 90 65.01 -55.21 -10.98
N ARG A 91 64.49 -55.00 -9.77
CA ARG A 91 65.21 -55.19 -8.50
C ARG A 91 65.80 -56.61 -8.37
N LYS A 92 65.03 -57.64 -8.74
CA LYS A 92 65.49 -59.04 -8.70
C LYS A 92 66.64 -59.30 -9.69
N TRP A 93 66.58 -58.67 -10.86
CA TRP A 93 67.63 -58.78 -11.90
C TRP A 93 68.90 -58.00 -11.55
N LEU A 94 68.77 -56.89 -10.82
CA LEU A 94 69.88 -56.02 -10.46
C LEU A 94 70.71 -56.56 -9.29
N LEU A 95 70.07 -57.19 -8.30
CA LEU A 95 70.71 -57.62 -7.06
C LEU A 95 71.93 -58.55 -7.23
N PRO A 96 71.91 -59.56 -8.13
CA PRO A 96 73.08 -60.41 -8.36
C PRO A 96 74.31 -59.64 -8.90
N ARG A 97 74.11 -58.54 -9.63
CA ARG A 97 75.20 -57.80 -10.31
C ARG A 97 76.08 -57.00 -9.36
N PHE A 98 75.56 -56.63 -8.18
CA PHE A 98 76.37 -55.99 -7.14
C PHE A 98 77.48 -56.88 -6.56
N LYS A 99 77.40 -58.21 -6.77
CA LYS A 99 78.43 -59.18 -6.34
C LYS A 99 79.57 -59.35 -7.35
N GLU A 100 79.45 -58.77 -8.54
CA GLU A 100 80.47 -58.83 -9.58
C GLU A 100 81.63 -57.86 -9.27
N ASN A 101 82.75 -58.02 -9.97
CA ASN A 101 83.96 -57.23 -9.72
C ASN A 101 83.74 -55.77 -10.14
N ILE A 102 83.50 -54.90 -9.16
CA ILE A 102 83.16 -53.47 -9.32
C ILE A 102 84.07 -52.66 -8.42
N ASN A 103 84.47 -51.47 -8.87
CA ASN A 103 85.23 -50.53 -8.04
C ASN A 103 84.48 -50.24 -6.71
N PRO A 104 85.11 -50.45 -5.53
CA PRO A 104 84.46 -50.26 -4.24
C PRO A 104 83.78 -48.91 -4.03
N ALA A 105 84.36 -47.81 -4.54
CA ALA A 105 83.77 -46.47 -4.42
C ALA A 105 82.47 -46.34 -5.24
N ILE A 106 82.49 -46.80 -6.49
CA ILE A 106 81.33 -46.79 -7.40
C ILE A 106 80.24 -47.73 -6.88
N ARG A 107 80.63 -48.91 -6.37
CA ARG A 107 79.70 -49.85 -5.73
C ARG A 107 78.97 -49.20 -4.57
N SER A 108 79.66 -48.44 -3.71
CA SER A 108 79.04 -47.76 -2.58
C SER A 108 77.98 -46.75 -3.03
N THR A 109 78.27 -45.95 -4.07
CA THR A 109 77.33 -44.94 -4.60
C THR A 109 76.10 -45.59 -5.24
N LEU A 110 76.29 -46.58 -6.12
CA LEU A 110 75.17 -47.27 -6.78
C LEU A 110 74.34 -48.09 -5.79
N TRP A 111 74.98 -48.62 -4.74
CA TRP A 111 74.28 -49.33 -3.67
C TRP A 111 73.43 -48.38 -2.83
N ALA A 112 73.92 -47.18 -2.52
CA ALA A 112 73.14 -46.15 -1.83
C ALA A 112 71.88 -45.78 -2.64
N GLU A 113 72.04 -45.52 -3.95
CA GLU A 113 70.90 -45.22 -4.83
C GLU A 113 69.91 -46.40 -4.94
N TYR A 114 70.40 -47.64 -5.01
CA TYR A 114 69.56 -48.84 -4.98
C TYR A 114 68.70 -48.94 -3.72
N VAL A 115 69.31 -48.66 -2.57
CA VAL A 115 68.63 -48.67 -1.27
C VAL A 115 67.60 -47.55 -1.20
N GLU A 116 67.96 -46.33 -1.60
CA GLU A 116 67.06 -45.17 -1.65
C GLU A 116 65.83 -45.46 -2.52
N LEU A 117 66.01 -45.91 -3.77
CA LEU A 117 64.91 -46.25 -4.67
C LEU A 117 64.02 -47.36 -4.09
N THR A 118 64.62 -48.36 -3.42
CA THR A 118 63.85 -49.44 -2.79
C THR A 118 63.01 -48.94 -1.61
N VAL A 119 63.54 -48.02 -0.80
CA VAL A 119 62.81 -47.40 0.31
C VAL A 119 61.69 -46.49 -0.23
N GLU A 120 62.01 -45.67 -1.24
CA GLU A 120 61.04 -44.79 -1.89
C GLU A 120 59.89 -45.57 -2.51
N ALA A 121 60.16 -46.66 -3.24
CA ALA A 121 59.13 -47.52 -3.82
C ALA A 121 58.24 -48.20 -2.77
N ARG A 122 58.79 -48.59 -1.60
CA ARG A 122 57.98 -49.12 -0.49
C ARG A 122 57.06 -48.05 0.09
N ARG A 123 57.62 -46.89 0.39
CA ARG A 123 56.86 -45.75 0.92
C ARG A 123 55.75 -45.32 -0.03
N LEU A 124 56.04 -45.23 -1.33
CA LEU A 124 55.07 -44.82 -2.35
C LEU A 124 53.96 -45.87 -2.50
N LYS A 125 54.30 -47.15 -2.40
CA LYS A 125 53.31 -48.23 -2.36
C LYS A 125 52.42 -48.15 -1.12
N GLU A 126 53.00 -47.91 0.06
CA GLU A 126 52.24 -47.74 1.31
C GLU A 126 51.27 -46.55 1.21
N ILE A 127 51.73 -45.40 0.73
CA ILE A 127 50.88 -44.21 0.52
C ILE A 127 49.70 -44.52 -0.42
N LEU A 128 49.94 -45.21 -1.54
CA LEU A 128 48.86 -45.56 -2.47
C LEU A 128 47.89 -46.59 -1.90
N GLU A 129 48.38 -47.55 -1.10
CA GLU A 129 47.51 -48.50 -0.39
C GLU A 129 46.66 -47.78 0.67
N GLU A 130 47.23 -46.84 1.42
CA GLU A 130 46.49 -45.99 2.38
C GLU A 130 45.46 -45.10 1.69
N GLN A 131 45.82 -44.44 0.58
CA GLN A 131 44.89 -43.64 -0.21
C GLN A 131 43.73 -44.47 -0.78
N SER A 132 44.02 -45.68 -1.28
CA SER A 132 42.98 -46.60 -1.77
C SER A 132 42.06 -47.07 -0.64
N ALA A 133 42.62 -47.38 0.53
CA ALA A 133 41.86 -47.77 1.72
C ALA A 133 40.98 -46.62 2.22
N PHE A 134 41.53 -45.41 2.32
CA PHE A 134 40.78 -44.23 2.72
C PHE A 134 39.64 -43.92 1.74
N ALA A 135 39.90 -43.95 0.43
CA ALA A 135 38.88 -43.73 -0.59
C ALA A 135 37.77 -44.80 -0.53
N MET A 136 38.13 -46.06 -0.21
CA MET A 136 37.17 -47.13 -0.01
C MET A 136 36.27 -46.87 1.21
N GLU A 137 36.82 -46.38 2.32
CA GLU A 137 36.04 -46.01 3.51
C GLU A 137 35.11 -44.84 3.24
N GLN A 138 35.56 -43.80 2.51
CA GLN A 138 34.72 -42.67 2.14
C GLN A 138 33.54 -43.10 1.26
N ILE A 139 33.79 -43.92 0.25
CA ILE A 139 32.74 -44.48 -0.62
C ILE A 139 31.78 -45.35 0.20
N ASP A 140 32.30 -46.18 1.12
CA ASP A 140 31.46 -47.03 1.96
C ASP A 140 30.54 -46.21 2.87
N LEU A 141 31.07 -45.16 3.52
CA LEU A 141 30.29 -44.22 4.33
C LEU A 141 29.23 -43.49 3.51
N ALA A 142 29.58 -43.06 2.29
CA ALA A 142 28.62 -42.40 1.40
C ALA A 142 27.49 -43.34 0.96
N ILE A 143 27.79 -44.62 0.70
CA ILE A 143 26.77 -45.63 0.39
C ILE A 143 25.90 -45.90 1.63
N GLN A 144 26.48 -46.05 2.81
CA GLN A 144 25.73 -46.25 4.06
C GLN A 144 24.79 -45.06 4.35
N ALA A 145 25.25 -43.83 4.09
CA ALA A 145 24.41 -42.64 4.22
C ALA A 145 23.21 -42.71 3.25
N LEU A 146 23.41 -43.12 1.99
CA LEU A 146 22.31 -43.31 1.03
C LEU A 146 21.36 -44.44 1.43
N GLU A 147 21.87 -45.56 1.93
CA GLU A 147 21.05 -46.66 2.45
C GLU A 147 20.14 -46.14 3.59
N LYS A 148 20.71 -45.39 4.53
CA LYS A 148 19.99 -44.79 5.64
C LYS A 148 18.97 -43.75 5.18
N ASP A 149 19.29 -42.94 4.18
CA ASP A 149 18.36 -41.96 3.60
C ASP A 149 17.15 -42.65 2.95
N VAL A 150 17.35 -43.80 2.29
CA VAL A 150 16.26 -44.60 1.71
C VAL A 150 15.40 -45.25 2.80
N GLU A 151 16.01 -45.78 3.87
CA GLU A 151 15.29 -46.38 4.99
C GLU A 151 14.46 -45.36 5.78
N ASN A 152 14.94 -44.13 5.94
CA ASN A 152 14.28 -43.07 6.70
C ASN A 152 13.50 -42.07 5.84
N LEU A 153 13.12 -42.48 4.62
CA LEU A 153 12.47 -41.63 3.63
C LEU A 153 11.24 -40.90 4.20
N GLU A 154 10.36 -41.60 4.92
CA GLU A 154 9.14 -40.99 5.50
C GLU A 154 9.45 -39.89 6.53
N THR A 155 10.49 -40.09 7.36
CA THR A 155 10.88 -39.10 8.37
C THR A 155 11.51 -37.87 7.72
N LEU A 156 12.31 -38.07 6.68
CA LEU A 156 12.94 -36.99 5.92
C LEU A 156 11.92 -36.19 5.12
N LEU A 157 10.89 -36.85 4.56
CA LEU A 157 9.78 -36.15 3.91
C LEU A 157 8.97 -35.30 4.89
N GLY A 158 8.80 -35.73 6.14
CA GLY A 158 8.15 -34.93 7.19
C GLY A 158 8.94 -33.69 7.63
N GLN A 159 10.24 -33.63 7.31
CA GLN A 159 11.11 -32.47 7.58
C GLN A 159 11.34 -31.60 6.35
N ALA A 160 10.91 -32.05 5.17
CA ALA A 160 11.10 -31.32 3.93
C ALA A 160 10.18 -30.08 3.86
N GLU A 161 10.70 -29.00 3.29
CA GLU A 161 9.91 -27.81 3.01
C GLU A 161 8.82 -28.11 1.97
N GLU A 162 7.65 -27.49 2.13
CA GLU A 162 6.55 -27.62 1.17
C GLU A 162 6.94 -27.02 -0.19
N VAL A 163 6.53 -27.69 -1.26
CA VAL A 163 6.74 -27.21 -2.62
C VAL A 163 5.87 -25.97 -2.87
N ASN A 164 6.49 -24.89 -3.32
CA ASN A 164 5.79 -23.63 -3.57
C ASN A 164 5.01 -23.69 -4.89
N PHE A 165 3.70 -23.87 -4.80
CA PHE A 165 2.79 -23.85 -5.96
C PHE A 165 2.16 -22.46 -6.19
N PRO A 166 1.86 -22.08 -7.44
CA PRO A 166 1.10 -20.87 -7.75
C PRO A 166 -0.26 -20.84 -7.02
N GLN A 167 -0.43 -19.91 -6.08
CA GLN A 167 -1.63 -19.81 -5.23
C GLN A 167 -2.93 -19.48 -5.99
N ASN A 168 -2.81 -19.02 -7.23
CA ASN A 168 -3.92 -18.50 -8.03
C ASN A 168 -4.63 -19.57 -8.87
N CYS A 169 -4.20 -20.84 -8.83
CA CYS A 169 -4.85 -21.92 -9.60
C CYS A 169 -6.04 -22.50 -8.82
N GLN A 170 -7.26 -22.15 -9.22
CA GLN A 170 -8.48 -22.73 -8.63
C GLN A 170 -8.65 -24.21 -8.98
N THR A 171 -8.21 -24.60 -10.17
CA THR A 171 -8.34 -25.97 -10.72
C THR A 171 -7.61 -26.99 -9.85
N VAL A 172 -6.42 -26.63 -9.36
CA VAL A 172 -5.55 -27.55 -8.62
C VAL A 172 -5.58 -27.29 -7.11
N ARG A 173 -6.20 -26.20 -6.65
CA ARG A 173 -6.26 -25.82 -5.22
C ARG A 173 -6.72 -26.95 -4.30
N GLN A 174 -7.73 -27.71 -4.72
CA GLN A 174 -8.29 -28.80 -3.92
C GLN A 174 -7.36 -30.03 -3.84
N LYS A 175 -6.47 -30.20 -4.82
CA LYS A 175 -5.51 -31.31 -4.90
C LYS A 175 -4.08 -30.89 -4.56
N SER A 176 -3.87 -29.64 -4.13
CA SER A 176 -2.55 -29.08 -3.84
C SER A 176 -1.78 -29.92 -2.82
N ALA A 177 -2.46 -30.49 -1.81
CA ALA A 177 -1.83 -31.37 -0.83
C ALA A 177 -1.31 -32.67 -1.46
N THR A 178 -2.09 -33.26 -2.38
CA THR A 178 -1.71 -34.47 -3.11
C THR A 178 -0.50 -34.21 -4.02
N TYR A 179 -0.53 -33.11 -4.79
CA TYR A 179 0.61 -32.71 -5.61
C TYR A 179 1.85 -32.40 -4.79
N ASN A 180 1.70 -31.75 -3.63
CA ASN A 180 2.82 -31.49 -2.72
C ASN A 180 3.45 -32.79 -2.22
N ALA A 181 2.63 -33.74 -1.74
CA ALA A 181 3.13 -35.01 -1.24
C ALA A 181 3.93 -35.77 -2.31
N VAL A 182 3.35 -35.92 -3.51
CA VAL A 182 4.00 -36.62 -4.62
C VAL A 182 5.26 -35.88 -5.10
N GLN A 183 5.22 -34.54 -5.19
CA GLN A 183 6.34 -33.75 -5.67
C GLN A 183 7.50 -33.69 -4.66
N SER A 184 7.21 -33.61 -3.36
CA SER A 184 8.24 -33.70 -2.31
C SER A 184 8.96 -35.04 -2.33
N GLU A 185 8.20 -36.13 -2.51
CA GLU A 185 8.77 -37.47 -2.67
C GLU A 185 9.61 -37.59 -3.95
N LEU A 186 9.12 -37.06 -5.08
CA LEU A 186 9.88 -37.03 -6.33
C LEU A 186 11.17 -36.22 -6.22
N ASN A 187 11.16 -35.06 -5.55
CA ASN A 187 12.35 -34.25 -5.33
C ASN A 187 13.41 -35.00 -4.52
N PHE A 188 12.98 -35.74 -3.49
CA PHE A 188 13.86 -36.58 -2.70
C PHE A 188 14.46 -37.73 -3.53
N LEU A 189 13.61 -38.47 -4.25
CA LEU A 189 14.06 -39.56 -5.13
C LEU A 189 14.98 -39.07 -6.26
N ASN A 190 14.74 -37.87 -6.81
CA ASN A 190 15.62 -37.23 -7.80
C ASN A 190 17.01 -36.94 -7.20
N THR A 191 17.06 -36.44 -5.96
CA THR A 191 18.30 -36.17 -5.25
C THR A 191 19.08 -37.45 -5.00
N LEU A 192 18.40 -38.50 -4.53
CA LEU A 192 19.01 -39.83 -4.32
C LEU A 192 19.51 -40.44 -5.63
N ALA A 193 18.73 -40.37 -6.70
CA ALA A 193 19.13 -40.87 -8.02
C ALA A 193 20.38 -40.16 -8.55
N SER A 194 20.48 -38.84 -8.35
CA SER A 194 21.66 -38.06 -8.72
C SER A 194 22.89 -38.47 -7.92
N ARG A 195 22.78 -38.58 -6.58
CA ARG A 195 23.86 -39.04 -5.69
C ARG A 195 24.32 -40.46 -6.04
N LEU A 196 23.39 -41.37 -6.27
CA LEU A 196 23.65 -42.76 -6.68
C LEU A 196 24.46 -42.81 -7.98
N ASN A 197 24.06 -42.04 -8.99
CA ASN A 197 24.79 -41.94 -10.26
C ASN A 197 26.16 -41.27 -10.09
N GLY A 198 26.28 -40.30 -9.18
CA GLY A 198 27.55 -39.69 -8.78
C GLY A 198 28.53 -40.72 -8.22
N LEU A 199 28.09 -41.52 -7.24
CA LEU A 199 28.91 -42.58 -6.63
C LEU A 199 29.30 -43.66 -7.63
N ARG A 200 28.40 -44.06 -8.54
CA ARG A 200 28.75 -45.00 -9.63
C ARG A 200 29.92 -44.48 -10.48
N LYS A 201 29.91 -43.18 -10.82
CA LYS A 201 31.01 -42.54 -11.57
C LYS A 201 32.29 -42.44 -10.73
N GLU A 202 32.17 -42.16 -9.43
CA GLU A 202 33.30 -42.08 -8.51
C GLU A 202 34.00 -43.43 -8.34
N ILE A 203 33.26 -44.51 -8.07
CA ILE A 203 33.79 -45.89 -7.97
C ILE A 203 34.51 -46.30 -9.26
N LEU A 204 33.97 -45.89 -10.42
CA LEU A 204 34.61 -46.17 -11.70
C LEU A 204 36.00 -45.52 -11.78
N LYS A 205 36.11 -44.25 -11.38
CA LYS A 205 37.33 -43.44 -11.46
C LYS A 205 38.36 -43.80 -10.39
N THR A 206 37.94 -44.16 -9.18
CA THR A 206 38.86 -44.42 -8.06
C THR A 206 39.69 -45.68 -8.31
N GLU A 207 41.00 -45.59 -8.10
CA GLU A 207 41.90 -46.74 -8.18
C GLU A 207 41.74 -47.65 -6.96
N MET A 208 41.07 -48.78 -7.15
CA MET A 208 40.84 -49.79 -6.12
C MET A 208 40.72 -51.18 -6.75
N ARG A 209 40.95 -52.21 -5.93
CA ARG A 209 40.85 -53.61 -6.41
C ARG A 209 39.43 -53.89 -6.93
N VAL A 210 39.36 -54.58 -8.07
CA VAL A 210 38.10 -54.89 -8.78
C VAL A 210 37.04 -55.52 -7.87
N ARG A 211 37.44 -56.43 -6.96
CA ARG A 211 36.52 -57.07 -6.00
C ARG A 211 35.74 -56.07 -5.15
N PHE A 212 36.36 -54.96 -4.73
CA PHE A 212 35.67 -53.92 -3.96
C PHE A 212 34.75 -53.07 -4.85
N LYS A 213 35.17 -52.73 -6.07
CA LYS A 213 34.28 -52.08 -7.06
C LYS A 213 33.02 -52.90 -7.29
N THR A 214 33.16 -54.21 -7.51
CA THR A 214 32.01 -55.12 -7.69
C THR A 214 31.08 -55.12 -6.47
N LYS A 215 31.63 -55.12 -5.24
CA LYS A 215 30.83 -55.05 -4.01
C LYS A 215 30.02 -53.75 -3.94
N PHE A 216 30.64 -52.61 -4.22
CA PHE A 216 29.95 -51.32 -4.18
C PHE A 216 28.91 -51.17 -5.30
N PHE A 217 29.23 -51.61 -6.53
CA PHE A 217 28.26 -51.60 -7.61
C PHE A 217 27.05 -52.48 -7.33
N LYS A 218 27.23 -53.63 -6.66
CA LYS A 218 26.11 -54.47 -6.25
C LYS A 218 25.16 -53.74 -5.30
N ARG A 219 25.69 -53.13 -4.24
CA ARG A 219 24.89 -52.32 -3.28
C ARG A 219 24.18 -51.14 -3.95
N LEU A 220 24.89 -50.41 -4.81
CA LEU A 220 24.29 -49.31 -5.60
C LEU A 220 23.27 -49.79 -6.65
N SER A 221 23.29 -51.07 -7.03
CA SER A 221 22.28 -51.64 -7.91
C SER A 221 21.03 -51.96 -7.11
N GLU A 222 21.18 -52.61 -5.95
CA GLU A 222 20.08 -52.89 -5.02
C GLU A 222 19.34 -51.60 -4.60
N LEU A 223 20.08 -50.53 -4.26
CA LEU A 223 19.47 -49.22 -4.01
C LEU A 223 18.76 -48.62 -5.23
N GLY A 224 19.34 -48.81 -6.41
CA GLY A 224 18.75 -48.35 -7.68
C GLY A 224 17.41 -49.02 -7.95
N ASP A 225 17.30 -50.32 -7.65
CA ASP A 225 16.08 -51.11 -7.85
C ASP A 225 14.92 -50.63 -6.96
N HIS A 226 15.20 -49.93 -5.85
CA HIS A 226 14.19 -49.27 -5.03
C HIS A 226 13.84 -47.86 -5.51
N ILE A 227 14.83 -47.08 -5.96
CA ILE A 227 14.65 -45.66 -6.29
C ILE A 227 14.05 -45.46 -7.67
N PHE A 228 14.58 -46.13 -8.70
CA PHE A 228 14.21 -45.84 -10.10
C PHE A 228 12.77 -46.25 -10.46
N PRO A 229 12.27 -47.44 -10.07
CA PRO A 229 10.89 -47.83 -10.36
C PRO A 229 9.87 -46.91 -9.68
N LYS A 230 10.05 -46.64 -8.39
CA LYS A 230 9.16 -45.77 -7.62
C LYS A 230 9.11 -44.34 -8.18
N ARG A 231 10.26 -43.80 -8.58
CA ARG A 231 10.35 -42.51 -9.28
C ARG A 231 9.55 -42.52 -10.59
N LYS A 232 9.67 -43.58 -11.39
CA LYS A 232 8.96 -43.71 -12.67
C LYS A 232 7.45 -43.78 -12.47
N GLU A 233 6.99 -44.51 -11.46
CA GLU A 233 5.58 -44.63 -11.09
C GLU A 233 4.99 -43.29 -10.67
N LEU A 234 5.66 -42.57 -9.75
CA LEU A 234 5.20 -41.26 -9.27
C LEU A 234 5.18 -40.20 -10.39
N ILE A 235 6.16 -40.22 -11.31
CA ILE A 235 6.14 -39.34 -12.49
C ILE A 235 4.92 -39.66 -13.38
N ALA A 236 4.61 -40.94 -13.57
CA ALA A 236 3.46 -41.34 -14.38
C ALA A 236 2.13 -40.94 -13.71
N GLU A 237 2.01 -41.13 -12.39
CA GLU A 237 0.85 -40.75 -11.59
C GLU A 237 0.62 -39.23 -11.65
N VAL A 238 1.64 -38.44 -11.32
CA VAL A 238 1.51 -36.97 -11.29
C VAL A 238 1.24 -36.40 -12.69
N SER A 239 1.79 -37.03 -13.74
CA SER A 239 1.52 -36.66 -15.13
C SER A 239 0.08 -36.92 -15.52
N ALA A 240 -0.45 -38.11 -15.20
CA ALA A 240 -1.81 -38.49 -15.54
C ALA A 240 -2.84 -37.63 -14.81
N GLU A 241 -2.62 -37.37 -13.52
CA GLU A 241 -3.53 -36.54 -12.72
C GLU A 241 -3.52 -35.08 -13.20
N PHE A 242 -2.35 -34.53 -13.51
CA PHE A 242 -2.24 -33.17 -14.04
C PHE A 242 -2.86 -33.03 -15.43
N GLU A 243 -2.68 -34.02 -16.30
CA GLU A 243 -3.30 -34.04 -17.62
C GLU A 243 -4.84 -34.05 -17.51
N LYS A 244 -5.38 -34.84 -16.58
CA LYS A 244 -6.82 -34.90 -16.29
C LYS A 244 -7.36 -33.57 -15.75
N ASP A 245 -6.61 -32.90 -14.87
CA ASP A 245 -7.01 -31.59 -14.33
C ASP A 245 -7.04 -30.52 -15.42
N VAL A 246 -6.04 -30.52 -16.32
CA VAL A 246 -6.02 -29.63 -17.49
C VAL A 246 -7.19 -29.94 -18.42
N GLU A 247 -7.49 -31.20 -18.70
CA GLU A 247 -8.66 -31.57 -19.53
C GLU A 247 -9.99 -31.15 -18.91
N SER A 248 -10.14 -31.31 -17.60
CA SER A 248 -11.32 -30.84 -16.86
C SER A 248 -11.45 -29.31 -16.94
N PHE A 249 -10.34 -28.57 -16.82
CA PHE A 249 -10.33 -27.12 -17.00
C PHE A 249 -10.76 -26.72 -18.42
N VAL A 250 -10.16 -27.34 -19.45
CA VAL A 250 -10.46 -27.04 -20.86
C VAL A 250 -11.93 -27.32 -21.17
N SER A 251 -12.44 -28.51 -20.82
CA SER A 251 -13.83 -28.90 -21.10
C SER A 251 -14.88 -28.05 -20.38
N LYS A 252 -14.53 -27.47 -19.21
CA LYS A 252 -15.42 -26.59 -18.45
C LYS A 252 -15.52 -25.19 -19.05
N HIS A 253 -14.40 -24.65 -19.55
CA HIS A 253 -14.30 -23.23 -19.90
C HIS A 253 -14.18 -22.94 -21.41
N PHE A 254 -13.81 -23.92 -22.22
CA PHE A 254 -13.62 -23.79 -23.66
C PHE A 254 -14.49 -24.82 -24.37
N LYS A 255 -15.66 -24.39 -24.85
CA LYS A 255 -16.63 -25.24 -25.59
C LYS A 255 -16.87 -24.65 -26.97
N ASP A 256 -16.76 -25.48 -28.01
CA ASP A 256 -17.01 -25.09 -29.40
C ASP A 256 -16.28 -23.80 -29.85
N GLY A 257 -15.05 -23.58 -29.34
CA GLY A 257 -14.25 -22.39 -29.64
C GLY A 257 -14.69 -21.11 -28.92
N GLN A 258 -15.62 -21.21 -27.98
CA GLN A 258 -16.11 -20.09 -27.16
C GLN A 258 -15.72 -20.24 -25.69
N ILE A 259 -15.50 -19.10 -25.05
CA ILE A 259 -15.21 -19.00 -23.62
C ILE A 259 -16.52 -19.01 -22.85
N VAL A 260 -16.70 -19.98 -21.96
CA VAL A 260 -17.93 -20.17 -21.19
C VAL A 260 -17.66 -20.18 -19.68
N GLY A 261 -18.59 -19.58 -18.93
CA GLY A 261 -18.68 -19.71 -17.47
C GLY A 261 -17.77 -18.79 -16.65
N ALA A 262 -16.70 -18.22 -17.21
CA ALA A 262 -15.83 -17.28 -16.49
C ALA A 262 -15.34 -16.13 -17.39
N PRO A 263 -15.06 -14.94 -16.82
CA PRO A 263 -14.46 -13.83 -17.56
C PRO A 263 -13.07 -14.18 -18.09
N TYR A 264 -12.73 -13.65 -19.27
CA TYR A 264 -11.47 -13.93 -19.97
C TYR A 264 -10.22 -13.60 -19.13
N TYR A 265 -10.25 -12.55 -18.30
CA TYR A 265 -9.11 -12.15 -17.46
C TYR A 265 -8.84 -13.14 -16.30
N VAL A 266 -9.87 -13.81 -15.78
CA VAL A 266 -9.71 -14.85 -14.75
C VAL A 266 -9.08 -16.09 -15.38
N LEU A 267 -9.59 -16.50 -16.54
CA LEU A 267 -9.07 -17.65 -17.29
C LEU A 267 -7.63 -17.44 -17.75
N ARG A 268 -7.26 -16.19 -18.07
CA ARG A 268 -5.89 -15.81 -18.39
C ARG A 268 -4.92 -16.12 -17.24
N GLU A 269 -5.27 -15.71 -16.02
CA GLU A 269 -4.44 -15.96 -14.85
C GLU A 269 -4.44 -17.44 -14.45
N GLU A 270 -5.57 -18.13 -14.61
CA GLU A 270 -5.67 -19.58 -14.37
C GLU A 270 -4.78 -20.38 -15.34
N ILE A 271 -4.77 -20.04 -16.63
CA ILE A 271 -3.89 -20.68 -17.63
C ILE A 271 -2.42 -20.45 -17.28
N LYS A 272 -2.03 -19.22 -16.90
CA LYS A 272 -0.66 -18.95 -16.45
C LYS A 272 -0.31 -19.76 -15.22
N ALA A 273 -1.24 -19.89 -14.27
CA ALA A 273 -1.03 -20.67 -13.07
C ALA A 273 -0.81 -22.15 -13.41
N LEU A 274 -1.64 -22.74 -14.28
CA LEU A 274 -1.47 -24.11 -14.77
C LEU A 274 -0.14 -24.30 -15.55
N GLN A 275 0.23 -23.33 -16.40
CA GLN A 275 1.54 -23.35 -17.07
C GLN A 275 2.70 -23.24 -16.07
N GLY A 276 2.56 -22.42 -15.02
CA GLY A 276 3.52 -22.34 -13.92
C GLY A 276 3.63 -23.67 -13.18
N MET A 277 2.51 -24.31 -12.86
CA MET A 277 2.47 -25.63 -12.21
C MET A 277 3.17 -26.70 -13.04
N SER A 278 2.97 -26.71 -14.36
CA SER A 278 3.63 -27.68 -15.24
C SER A 278 5.17 -27.58 -15.23
N LYS A 279 5.74 -26.44 -14.79
CA LYS A 279 7.19 -26.24 -14.63
C LYS A 279 7.70 -26.67 -13.26
N VAL A 280 6.85 -26.64 -12.24
CA VAL A 280 7.19 -27.05 -10.86
C VAL A 280 7.05 -28.56 -10.72
N LEU A 281 6.05 -29.15 -11.35
CA LEU A 281 5.81 -30.59 -11.33
C LEU A 281 6.83 -31.33 -12.19
N THR A 282 7.35 -32.45 -11.67
CA THR A 282 8.18 -33.38 -12.46
C THR A 282 7.26 -34.25 -13.32
N LEU A 283 6.88 -33.72 -14.48
CA LEU A 283 6.04 -34.40 -15.46
C LEU A 283 6.88 -35.26 -16.42
N SER A 284 6.25 -36.27 -17.00
CA SER A 284 6.80 -36.96 -18.17
C SER A 284 6.89 -36.00 -19.35
N SER A 285 7.91 -36.15 -20.20
CA SER A 285 8.11 -35.32 -21.40
C SER A 285 6.85 -35.26 -22.31
N GLY A 286 6.17 -36.40 -22.45
CA GLY A 286 4.91 -36.49 -23.18
C GLY A 286 3.76 -35.74 -22.49
N GLY A 287 3.60 -35.91 -21.18
CA GLY A 287 2.57 -35.23 -20.39
C GLY A 287 2.75 -33.71 -20.42
N PHE A 288 3.98 -33.22 -20.16
CA PHE A 288 4.31 -31.79 -20.22
C PHE A 288 3.98 -31.19 -21.59
N SER A 289 4.39 -31.86 -22.66
CA SER A 289 4.20 -31.37 -24.04
C SER A 289 2.71 -31.28 -24.40
N ARG A 290 1.90 -32.31 -24.05
CA ARG A 290 0.46 -32.33 -24.30
C ARG A 290 -0.29 -31.26 -23.50
N THR A 291 -0.03 -31.15 -22.20
CA THR A 291 -0.68 -30.14 -21.36
C THR A 291 -0.30 -28.73 -21.77
N ARG A 292 0.97 -28.51 -22.13
CA ARG A 292 1.45 -27.21 -22.60
C ARG A 292 0.76 -26.78 -23.90
N LEU A 293 0.65 -27.68 -24.88
CA LEU A 293 0.02 -27.38 -26.16
C LEU A 293 -1.47 -27.01 -25.97
N LYS A 294 -2.22 -27.80 -25.19
CA LYS A 294 -3.62 -27.50 -24.87
C LYS A 294 -3.80 -26.14 -24.17
N LEU A 295 -2.95 -25.83 -23.19
CA LEU A 295 -3.01 -24.55 -22.47
C LEU A 295 -2.63 -23.36 -23.37
N SER A 296 -1.69 -23.56 -24.30
CA SER A 296 -1.33 -22.56 -25.32
C SER A 296 -2.48 -22.26 -26.28
N GLU A 297 -3.20 -23.28 -26.75
CA GLU A 297 -4.39 -23.10 -27.59
C GLU A 297 -5.49 -22.31 -26.86
N CYS A 298 -5.74 -22.63 -25.59
CA CYS A 298 -6.70 -21.91 -24.75
C CYS A 298 -6.28 -20.44 -24.54
N TRP A 299 -4.98 -20.21 -24.35
CA TRP A 299 -4.42 -18.87 -24.21
C TRP A 299 -4.65 -18.00 -25.45
N ASP A 300 -4.48 -18.58 -26.64
CA ASP A 300 -4.70 -17.87 -27.90
C ASP A 300 -6.17 -17.49 -28.09
N GLN A 301 -7.10 -18.36 -27.67
CA GLN A 301 -8.54 -18.05 -27.65
C GLN A 301 -8.87 -16.90 -26.69
N VAL A 302 -8.31 -16.91 -25.48
CA VAL A 302 -8.46 -15.81 -24.51
C VAL A 302 -7.92 -14.50 -25.06
N LYS A 303 -6.76 -14.54 -25.73
CA LYS A 303 -6.18 -13.35 -26.39
C LYS A 303 -7.03 -12.81 -27.53
N ALA A 304 -7.68 -13.68 -28.29
CA ALA A 304 -8.57 -13.25 -29.37
C ALA A 304 -9.76 -12.45 -28.81
N VAL A 305 -10.40 -12.96 -27.75
CA VAL A 305 -11.52 -12.28 -27.06
C VAL A 305 -11.06 -10.97 -26.42
N GLU A 306 -9.88 -10.93 -25.79
CA GLU A 306 -9.32 -9.69 -25.22
C GLU A 306 -9.09 -8.62 -26.31
N LYS A 307 -8.62 -9.03 -27.48
CA LYS A 307 -8.40 -8.14 -28.62
C LYS A 307 -9.72 -7.60 -29.17
N GLU A 308 -10.76 -8.42 -29.26
CA GLU A 308 -12.10 -7.99 -29.66
C GLU A 308 -12.70 -7.02 -28.66
N HIS A 309 -12.66 -7.32 -27.37
CA HIS A 309 -13.15 -6.43 -26.33
C HIS A 309 -12.42 -5.08 -26.35
N LYS A 310 -11.10 -5.07 -26.54
CA LYS A 310 -10.33 -3.83 -26.68
C LYS A 310 -10.74 -3.01 -27.90
N LYS A 311 -11.06 -3.66 -29.02
CA LYS A 311 -11.60 -2.98 -30.20
C LYS A 311 -12.96 -2.36 -29.91
N GLU A 312 -13.87 -3.10 -29.27
CA GLU A 312 -15.20 -2.59 -28.89
C GLU A 312 -15.12 -1.39 -27.94
N VAL A 313 -14.27 -1.46 -26.92
CA VAL A 313 -14.05 -0.35 -25.98
C VAL A 313 -13.49 0.88 -26.70
N ASN A 314 -12.54 0.68 -27.62
CA ASN A 314 -12.01 1.78 -28.43
C ASN A 314 -13.07 2.40 -29.35
N LEU A 315 -13.91 1.60 -29.98
CA LEU A 315 -15.02 2.09 -30.82
C LEU A 315 -16.03 2.89 -29.99
N LYS A 316 -16.43 2.38 -28.82
CA LYS A 316 -17.31 3.11 -27.90
C LYS A 316 -16.69 4.43 -27.43
N LYS A 317 -15.37 4.44 -27.18
CA LYS A 317 -14.65 5.66 -26.80
C LYS A 317 -14.58 6.67 -27.96
N GLN A 318 -14.38 6.21 -29.19
CA GLN A 318 -14.41 7.07 -30.39
C GLN A 318 -15.80 7.67 -30.59
N ALA A 319 -16.85 6.86 -30.55
CA ALA A 319 -18.24 7.33 -30.64
C ALA A 319 -18.58 8.34 -29.54
N SER A 320 -18.15 8.08 -28.29
CA SER A 320 -18.29 9.04 -27.18
C SER A 320 -17.55 10.35 -27.44
N SER A 321 -16.33 10.30 -27.99
CA SER A 321 -15.56 11.49 -28.32
C SER A 321 -16.22 12.34 -29.40
N GLU A 322 -16.83 11.71 -30.41
CA GLU A 322 -17.58 12.39 -31.47
C GLU A 322 -18.83 13.08 -30.90
N LEU A 323 -19.58 12.40 -30.04
CA LEU A 323 -20.72 12.99 -29.33
C LEU A 323 -20.29 14.14 -28.40
N CYS A 324 -19.17 13.98 -27.69
CA CYS A 324 -18.61 15.02 -26.83
C CYS A 324 -18.30 16.29 -27.63
N GLN A 325 -17.68 16.17 -28.82
CA GLN A 325 -17.42 17.31 -29.70
C GLN A 325 -18.70 18.04 -30.13
N GLN A 326 -19.81 17.32 -30.36
CA GLN A 326 -21.10 17.95 -30.68
C GLN A 326 -21.62 18.80 -29.52
N PHE A 327 -21.47 18.32 -28.27
CA PHE A 327 -21.85 19.09 -27.08
C PHE A 327 -20.91 20.28 -26.82
N VAL A 328 -19.61 20.13 -27.05
CA VAL A 328 -18.65 21.24 -26.95
C VAL A 328 -19.02 22.36 -27.92
N ALA A 329 -19.32 22.03 -29.18
CA ALA A 329 -19.75 23.02 -30.17
C ALA A 329 -21.02 23.78 -29.73
N LYS A 330 -22.01 23.07 -29.16
CA LYS A 330 -23.22 23.70 -28.59
C LYS A 330 -22.90 24.63 -27.41
N ILE A 331 -21.98 24.24 -26.54
CA ILE A 331 -21.55 25.06 -25.39
C ILE A 331 -20.80 26.31 -25.87
N GLU A 332 -19.91 26.19 -26.86
CA GLU A 332 -19.16 27.30 -27.46
C GLU A 332 -20.09 28.30 -28.17
N GLU A 333 -21.19 27.85 -28.77
CA GLU A 333 -22.19 28.75 -29.38
C GLU A 333 -22.94 29.60 -28.34
N ILE A 334 -23.18 29.05 -27.16
CA ILE A 334 -23.90 29.71 -26.06
C ILE A 334 -22.96 30.58 -25.22
N ALA A 335 -21.67 30.23 -25.12
CA ALA A 335 -20.67 30.96 -24.36
C ALA A 335 -20.63 32.49 -24.57
N PRO A 336 -20.61 33.01 -25.82
CA PRO A 336 -20.63 34.47 -26.03
C PRO A 336 -21.97 35.10 -25.66
N LYS A 337 -23.08 34.38 -25.85
CA LYS A 337 -24.44 34.87 -25.54
C LYS A 337 -24.71 34.88 -24.03
N ALA A 338 -24.09 33.96 -23.29
CA ALA A 338 -24.30 33.80 -21.85
C ALA A 338 -23.84 35.01 -21.01
N ALA A 339 -22.87 35.80 -21.51
CA ALA A 339 -22.41 37.02 -20.84
C ALA A 339 -23.43 38.18 -20.94
N GLU A 340 -24.27 38.19 -21.97
CA GLU A 340 -25.28 39.23 -22.22
C GLU A 340 -26.69 38.83 -21.74
N MET A 341 -26.89 37.55 -21.42
CA MET A 341 -28.17 37.00 -20.98
C MET A 341 -28.34 37.07 -19.45
N GLU A 342 -29.57 37.19 -18.99
CA GLU A 342 -29.93 37.05 -17.56
C GLU A 342 -29.61 35.64 -17.03
N LEU A 343 -29.24 35.53 -15.75
CA LEU A 343 -28.83 34.27 -15.11
C LEU A 343 -29.87 33.14 -15.30
N SER A 344 -31.16 33.48 -15.24
CA SER A 344 -32.26 32.52 -15.46
C SER A 344 -32.25 31.91 -16.86
N ALA A 345 -31.93 32.70 -17.89
CA ALA A 345 -31.91 32.22 -19.27
C ALA A 345 -30.65 31.39 -19.57
N VAL A 346 -29.54 31.69 -18.89
CA VAL A 346 -28.33 30.84 -18.91
C VAL A 346 -28.60 29.49 -18.23
N ASP A 347 -29.33 29.48 -17.12
CA ASP A 347 -29.70 28.24 -16.42
C ASP A 347 -30.64 27.36 -17.24
N GLU A 348 -31.61 27.93 -17.96
CA GLU A 348 -32.47 27.20 -18.89
C GLU A 348 -31.65 26.56 -20.02
N ALA A 349 -30.71 27.30 -20.62
CA ALA A 349 -29.82 26.78 -21.66
C ALA A 349 -28.91 25.65 -21.16
N ILE A 350 -28.38 25.77 -19.93
CA ILE A 350 -27.58 24.72 -19.29
C ILE A 350 -28.42 23.47 -19.00
N GLU A 351 -29.68 23.62 -18.57
CA GLU A 351 -30.54 22.47 -18.27
C GLU A 351 -30.93 21.72 -19.55
N VAL A 352 -31.18 22.43 -20.66
CA VAL A 352 -31.43 21.79 -21.97
C VAL A 352 -30.23 20.95 -22.41
N ILE A 353 -29.02 21.50 -22.39
CA ILE A 353 -27.80 20.74 -22.74
C ILE A 353 -27.59 19.59 -21.75
N SER A 354 -27.82 19.81 -20.46
CA SER A 354 -27.67 18.77 -19.43
C SER A 354 -28.67 17.63 -19.60
N GLN A 355 -29.89 17.90 -20.08
CA GLN A 355 -30.90 16.89 -20.36
C GLN A 355 -30.53 16.07 -21.61
N GLU A 356 -30.03 16.72 -22.66
CA GLU A 356 -29.52 16.03 -23.84
C GLU A 356 -28.30 15.15 -23.51
N MET A 357 -27.38 15.65 -22.67
CA MET A 357 -26.23 14.88 -22.18
C MET A 357 -26.65 13.63 -21.39
N ARG A 358 -27.76 13.67 -20.64
CA ARG A 358 -28.28 12.49 -19.91
C ARG A 358 -28.84 11.42 -20.83
N SER A 359 -29.28 11.80 -22.04
CA SER A 359 -29.78 10.86 -23.05
C SER A 359 -28.70 10.29 -23.98
N ALA A 360 -27.48 10.84 -23.95
CA ALA A 360 -26.38 10.43 -24.79
C ALA A 360 -25.43 9.45 -24.07
N ASP A 361 -24.93 8.45 -24.80
CA ASP A 361 -23.96 7.47 -24.30
C ASP A 361 -22.54 8.08 -24.25
N LEU A 362 -22.32 8.96 -23.27
CA LEU A 362 -21.05 9.64 -23.03
C LEU A 362 -20.20 8.91 -21.97
N HIS A 363 -18.89 8.89 -22.18
CA HIS A 363 -17.92 8.38 -21.23
C HIS A 363 -17.81 9.30 -20.00
N ARG A 364 -17.46 8.74 -18.83
CA ARG A 364 -17.40 9.47 -17.56
C ARG A 364 -16.52 10.72 -17.61
N ASP A 365 -15.35 10.61 -18.25
CA ASP A 365 -14.41 11.73 -18.37
C ASP A 365 -14.95 12.84 -19.28
N ASP A 366 -15.67 12.47 -20.35
CA ASP A 366 -16.32 13.41 -21.27
C ASP A 366 -17.47 14.15 -20.56
N VAL A 367 -18.27 13.44 -19.76
CA VAL A 367 -19.34 14.05 -18.94
C VAL A 367 -18.78 15.04 -17.93
N ARG A 368 -17.64 14.72 -17.30
CA ARG A 368 -16.98 15.63 -16.36
C ARG A 368 -16.50 16.88 -17.07
N TYR A 369 -15.83 16.73 -18.21
CA TYR A 369 -15.37 17.86 -19.02
C TYR A 369 -16.51 18.78 -19.46
N LEU A 370 -17.61 18.20 -19.96
CA LEU A 370 -18.79 18.97 -20.38
C LEU A 370 -19.46 19.70 -19.21
N ARG A 371 -19.56 19.07 -18.03
CA ARG A 371 -20.08 19.74 -16.82
C ARG A 371 -19.21 20.90 -16.36
N ASP A 372 -17.90 20.74 -16.39
CA ASP A 372 -16.96 21.81 -16.06
C ASP A 372 -17.10 22.98 -17.06
N SER A 373 -17.29 22.67 -18.34
CA SER A 373 -17.54 23.67 -19.38
C SER A 373 -18.88 24.39 -19.21
N LEU A 374 -19.95 23.69 -18.81
CA LEU A 374 -21.25 24.31 -18.49
C LEU A 374 -21.17 25.18 -17.22
N ALA A 375 -20.40 24.77 -16.21
CA ALA A 375 -20.21 25.56 -15.00
C ALA A 375 -19.48 26.90 -15.28
N LYS A 376 -18.56 26.92 -16.25
CA LYS A 376 -17.88 28.16 -16.68
C LYS A 376 -18.84 29.20 -17.26
N LEU A 377 -19.98 28.78 -17.81
CA LEU A 377 -21.01 29.71 -18.29
C LEU A 377 -21.66 30.53 -17.15
N ARG A 378 -21.70 29.98 -15.91
CA ARG A 378 -22.28 30.64 -14.73
C ARG A 378 -21.32 31.55 -13.98
N ALA A 379 -20.01 31.33 -14.14
CA ALA A 379 -18.96 32.04 -13.42
C ALA A 379 -19.09 33.59 -13.46
N PRO A 380 -19.31 34.26 -14.61
CA PRO A 380 -19.36 35.72 -14.65
C PRO A 380 -20.55 36.31 -13.86
N HIS A 381 -21.69 35.62 -13.85
CA HIS A 381 -22.89 36.07 -13.11
C HIS A 381 -22.75 35.86 -11.61
N LEU A 382 -22.16 34.74 -11.19
CA LEU A 382 -21.89 34.46 -9.78
C LEU A 382 -20.85 35.44 -9.20
N GLU A 383 -19.81 35.76 -9.96
CA GLU A 383 -18.79 36.72 -9.55
C GLU A 383 -19.36 38.14 -9.39
N ALA A 384 -20.28 38.55 -10.27
CA ALA A 384 -20.99 39.83 -10.16
C ALA A 384 -21.93 39.89 -8.93
N LEU A 385 -22.58 38.77 -8.57
CA LEU A 385 -23.41 38.68 -7.37
C LEU A 385 -22.57 38.71 -6.09
N GLU A 386 -21.43 38.02 -6.06
CA GLU A 386 -20.50 38.07 -4.93
C GLU A 386 -19.94 39.46 -4.69
N GLN A 387 -19.58 40.20 -5.75
CA GLN A 387 -19.09 41.57 -5.62
C GLN A 387 -20.14 42.48 -4.97
N LYS A 388 -21.40 42.41 -5.41
CA LYS A 388 -22.51 43.17 -4.80
C LYS A 388 -22.75 42.80 -3.33
N ALA A 389 -22.66 41.52 -2.99
CA ALA A 389 -22.81 41.06 -1.61
C ALA A 389 -21.68 41.59 -0.70
N ARG A 390 -20.43 41.59 -1.19
CA ARG A 390 -19.27 42.15 -0.47
C ARG A 390 -19.38 43.66 -0.27
N GLU A 391 -19.90 44.38 -1.26
CA GLU A 391 -20.16 45.82 -1.13
C GLU A 391 -21.19 46.12 -0.03
N ILE A 392 -22.28 45.35 0.01
CA ILE A 392 -23.31 45.49 1.07
C ILE A 392 -22.72 45.18 2.45
N GLU A 393 -21.92 44.11 2.58
CA GLU A 393 -21.29 43.74 3.85
C GLU A 393 -20.32 44.83 4.36
N MET A 394 -19.57 45.47 3.46
CA MET A 394 -18.67 46.58 3.81
C MET A 394 -19.44 47.79 4.34
N ILE A 395 -20.55 48.15 3.67
CA ILE A 395 -21.41 49.26 4.10
C ILE A 395 -22.04 48.98 5.47
N GLU A 396 -22.48 47.75 5.73
CA GLU A 396 -23.04 47.36 7.02
C GLU A 396 -22.00 47.41 8.15
N LYS A 397 -20.77 46.93 7.90
CA LYS A 397 -19.67 47.00 8.87
C LYS A 397 -19.30 48.43 9.22
N GLU A 398 -19.25 49.32 8.24
CA GLU A 398 -18.93 50.74 8.47
C GLU A 398 -20.00 51.44 9.30
N LYS A 399 -21.29 51.18 9.00
CA LYS A 399 -22.42 51.68 9.80
C LYS A 399 -22.38 51.16 11.24
N GLN A 400 -22.02 49.90 11.45
CA GLN A 400 -21.87 49.34 12.80
C GLN A 400 -20.68 49.96 13.57
N ARG A 401 -19.58 50.27 12.90
CA ARG A 401 -18.42 50.94 13.52
C ARG A 401 -18.79 52.34 14.02
N LEU A 402 -19.42 53.14 13.17
CA LEU A 402 -19.89 54.49 13.53
C LEU A 402 -20.85 54.48 14.72
N LYS A 403 -21.77 53.50 14.79
CA LYS A 403 -22.68 53.35 15.94
C LYS A 403 -21.92 53.05 17.24
N LYS A 404 -20.89 52.19 17.19
CA LYS A 404 -20.09 51.87 18.39
C LYS A 404 -19.29 53.06 18.90
N GLU A 405 -18.71 53.85 18.00
CA GLU A 405 -17.97 55.07 18.35
C GLU A 405 -18.86 56.09 19.07
N GLN A 406 -20.07 56.34 18.55
CA GLN A 406 -21.03 57.26 19.18
C GLN A 406 -21.47 56.82 20.59
N VAL A 407 -21.61 55.50 20.81
CA VAL A 407 -21.94 54.95 22.14
C VAL A 407 -20.80 55.13 23.14
N VAL A 408 -19.54 54.98 22.69
CA VAL A 408 -18.36 55.20 23.54
C VAL A 408 -18.24 56.68 23.91
N GLU A 409 -18.43 57.58 22.95
CA GLU A 409 -18.38 59.03 23.19
C GLU A 409 -19.43 59.49 24.20
N LEU A 410 -20.67 59.00 24.09
CA LEU A 410 -21.73 59.34 25.04
C LEU A 410 -21.43 58.84 26.47
N LYS A 411 -20.83 57.64 26.60
CA LYS A 411 -20.40 57.12 27.90
C LYS A 411 -19.27 57.96 28.51
N ALA A 412 -18.34 58.45 27.69
CA ALA A 412 -17.27 59.35 28.14
C ALA A 412 -17.85 60.69 28.64
N GLN A 413 -18.78 61.29 27.88
CA GLN A 413 -19.47 62.53 28.28
C GLN A 413 -20.20 62.38 29.63
N ILE A 414 -20.86 61.23 29.88
CA ILE A 414 -21.51 60.94 31.17
C ILE A 414 -20.48 60.86 32.31
N ALA A 415 -19.35 60.19 32.09
CA ALA A 415 -18.31 60.04 33.10
C ALA A 415 -17.66 61.39 33.47
N ASP A 416 -17.40 62.25 32.47
CA ASP A 416 -16.86 63.59 32.71
C ASP A 416 -17.85 64.46 33.50
N LEU A 417 -19.14 64.43 33.15
CA LEU A 417 -20.18 65.17 33.89
C LEU A 417 -20.36 64.69 35.33
N ILE A 418 -20.18 63.40 35.61
CA ILE A 418 -20.21 62.88 36.99
C ILE A 418 -19.01 63.39 37.78
N ARG A 419 -17.81 63.42 37.17
CA ARG A 419 -16.59 63.91 37.82
C ARG A 419 -16.68 65.40 38.14
N ASP A 420 -17.14 66.19 37.18
CA ASP A 420 -17.06 67.65 37.25
C ASP A 420 -18.36 68.27 37.83
N GLY A 421 -19.44 67.48 37.96
CA GLY A 421 -20.76 67.93 38.39
C GLY A 421 -20.84 68.49 39.81
N ALA A 422 -19.95 68.07 40.72
CA ALA A 422 -19.90 68.62 42.07
C ALA A 422 -19.56 70.12 42.08
N ASN A 423 -18.78 70.58 41.09
CA ASN A 423 -18.31 71.96 40.97
C ASN A 423 -19.16 72.83 40.03
N LEU A 424 -20.06 72.23 39.25
CA LEU A 424 -20.94 72.94 38.32
C LEU A 424 -22.10 73.63 39.04
N GLU A 425 -22.50 74.82 38.61
CA GLU A 425 -23.72 75.48 39.11
C GLU A 425 -24.97 74.63 38.81
N MET A 426 -26.00 74.77 39.65
CA MET A 426 -27.20 73.92 39.60
C MET A 426 -27.91 73.95 38.23
N GLU A 427 -28.04 75.13 37.63
CA GLU A 427 -28.66 75.30 36.31
C GLU A 427 -27.82 74.65 35.20
N ALA A 428 -26.49 74.80 35.25
CA ALA A 428 -25.56 74.22 34.28
C ALA A 428 -25.57 72.68 34.33
N LEU A 429 -25.64 72.10 35.53
CA LEU A 429 -25.70 70.66 35.73
C LEU A 429 -27.03 70.06 35.23
N VAL A 430 -28.16 70.75 35.47
CA VAL A 430 -29.48 70.32 34.98
C VAL A 430 -29.55 70.40 33.44
N SER A 431 -29.00 71.44 32.84
CA SER A 431 -28.94 71.59 31.38
C SER A 431 -28.07 70.52 30.72
N ALA A 432 -26.88 70.26 31.26
CA ALA A 432 -25.98 69.22 30.75
C ALA A 432 -26.59 67.80 30.88
N PHE A 433 -27.30 67.53 31.98
CA PHE A 433 -28.05 66.28 32.16
C PHE A 433 -29.17 66.11 31.11
N ALA A 434 -29.89 67.19 30.80
CA ALA A 434 -30.93 67.16 29.77
C ALA A 434 -30.36 66.93 28.36
N GLU A 435 -29.20 67.51 28.04
CA GLU A 435 -28.53 67.33 26.75
C GLU A 435 -28.08 65.89 26.53
N VAL A 436 -27.47 65.26 27.54
CA VAL A 436 -27.04 63.86 27.46
C VAL A 436 -28.24 62.91 27.36
N LYS A 437 -29.34 63.21 28.07
CA LYS A 437 -30.58 62.44 27.94
C LYS A 437 -31.17 62.54 26.53
N GLN A 438 -31.14 63.73 25.92
CA GLN A 438 -31.61 63.93 24.55
C GLN A 438 -30.71 63.22 23.52
N LYS A 439 -29.38 63.21 23.71
CA LYS A 439 -28.45 62.44 22.88
C LYS A 439 -28.73 60.93 22.97
N LEU A 440 -29.03 60.42 24.17
CA LEU A 440 -29.42 59.02 24.37
C LEU A 440 -30.74 58.65 23.67
N GLU A 441 -31.73 59.55 23.65
CA GLU A 441 -33.01 59.32 22.97
C GLU A 441 -32.89 59.32 21.44
N LYS A 442 -31.96 60.09 20.88
CA LYS A 442 -31.68 60.14 19.44
C LYS A 442 -30.80 59.00 18.92
N LEU A 443 -30.10 58.31 19.82
CA LEU A 443 -29.17 57.22 19.48
C LEU A 443 -29.92 55.89 19.30
N GLU A 444 -29.85 55.31 18.10
CA GLU A 444 -30.36 53.96 17.80
C GLU A 444 -29.48 52.88 18.44
N THR A 445 -29.68 52.66 19.75
CA THR A 445 -28.91 51.70 20.56
C THR A 445 -29.70 50.45 20.88
N SER A 446 -28.99 49.34 21.14
CA SER A 446 -29.61 48.11 21.61
C SER A 446 -30.28 48.31 22.97
N LYS A 447 -31.33 47.54 23.28
CA LYS A 447 -31.99 47.56 24.61
C LYS A 447 -30.99 47.40 25.77
N MET A 448 -29.99 46.54 25.60
CA MET A 448 -28.93 46.32 26.59
C MET A 448 -27.98 47.52 26.72
N GLU A 449 -27.60 48.14 25.61
CA GLU A 449 -26.71 49.31 25.61
C GLU A 449 -27.41 50.52 26.21
N LYS A 450 -28.68 50.74 25.85
CA LYS A 450 -29.54 51.77 26.43
C LYS A 450 -29.66 51.60 27.95
N GLN A 451 -29.93 50.37 28.41
CA GLN A 451 -29.96 50.07 29.86
C GLN A 451 -28.61 50.33 30.54
N GLN A 452 -27.49 50.02 29.89
CA GLN A 452 -26.17 50.27 30.46
C GLN A 452 -25.87 51.77 30.56
N ILE A 453 -26.22 52.55 29.53
CA ILE A 453 -26.05 54.01 29.53
C ILE A 453 -26.99 54.65 30.56
N GLU A 454 -28.24 54.18 30.68
CA GLU A 454 -29.19 54.62 31.71
C GLU A 454 -28.71 54.32 33.14
N ARG A 455 -28.04 53.17 33.36
CA ARG A 455 -27.38 52.89 34.64
C ARG A 455 -26.26 53.88 34.92
N SER A 456 -25.45 54.20 33.92
CA SER A 456 -24.40 55.22 34.03
C SER A 456 -24.95 56.63 34.27
N LEU A 457 -26.20 56.91 33.88
CA LEU A 457 -26.87 58.19 34.15
C LEU A 457 -27.46 58.32 35.56
N ARG A 458 -27.65 57.22 36.32
CA ARG A 458 -28.20 57.28 37.69
C ARG A 458 -27.37 58.13 38.65
N PRO A 459 -26.05 57.96 38.75
CA PRO A 459 -25.23 58.79 39.64
C PRO A 459 -25.33 60.29 39.33
N LEU A 460 -25.45 60.64 38.05
CA LEU A 460 -25.63 62.04 37.63
C LEU A 460 -27.02 62.57 38.01
N LYS A 461 -28.05 61.72 37.93
CA LYS A 461 -29.41 62.05 38.37
C LYS A 461 -29.48 62.25 39.90
N ASP A 462 -28.78 61.40 40.65
CA ASP A 462 -28.71 61.49 42.11
C ASP A 462 -27.94 62.76 42.51
N LEU A 463 -26.84 63.09 41.85
CA LEU A 463 -26.10 64.34 42.05
C LEU A 463 -26.96 65.60 41.80
N VAL A 464 -27.80 65.58 40.76
CA VAL A 464 -28.76 66.65 40.49
C VAL A 464 -29.82 66.73 41.60
N ALA A 465 -30.29 65.60 42.12
CA ALA A 465 -31.28 65.54 43.19
C ALA A 465 -30.69 66.07 44.51
N ASP A 466 -29.47 65.67 44.87
CA ASP A 466 -28.77 66.12 46.09
C ASP A 466 -28.51 67.62 46.08
N LYS A 467 -28.14 68.20 44.92
CA LYS A 467 -27.99 69.66 44.80
C LYS A 467 -29.32 70.39 44.93
N LYS A 468 -30.41 69.83 44.38
CA LYS A 468 -31.76 70.38 44.55
C LYS A 468 -32.21 70.32 46.01
N GLU A 469 -31.97 69.21 46.69
CA GLU A 469 -32.33 69.03 48.09
C GLU A 469 -31.54 69.98 49.01
N ASN A 470 -30.25 70.17 48.76
CA ASN A 470 -29.44 71.14 49.49
C ASN A 470 -29.93 72.59 49.30
N SER A 471 -30.36 72.98 48.09
CA SER A 471 -30.99 74.30 47.88
C SER A 471 -32.29 74.46 48.68
N LEU A 472 -33.10 73.39 48.77
CA LEU A 472 -34.36 73.40 49.54
C LEU A 472 -34.15 73.41 51.06
N LEU A 473 -33.03 72.88 51.55
CA LEU A 473 -32.68 72.89 52.98
C LEU A 473 -32.41 74.29 53.51
N HIS A 474 -32.03 75.24 52.65
CA HIS A 474 -31.74 76.63 53.01
C HIS A 474 -32.98 77.55 53.03
N LEU A 475 -34.19 77.03 52.83
CA LEU A 475 -35.44 77.79 52.94
C LEU A 475 -35.84 78.03 54.41
N THR A 476 -36.31 79.24 54.72
CA THR A 476 -36.82 79.60 56.06
C THR A 476 -38.13 78.90 56.41
N ASP A 477 -38.47 78.73 57.70
CA ASP A 477 -39.67 77.99 58.13
C ASP A 477 -40.98 78.58 57.56
N ASP A 478 -41.08 79.90 57.43
CA ASP A 478 -42.20 80.58 56.76
C ASP A 478 -42.27 80.26 55.26
N GLN A 479 -41.12 80.16 54.58
CA GLN A 479 -41.06 79.77 53.16
C GLN A 479 -41.43 78.30 52.95
N ARG A 480 -41.04 77.40 53.88
CA ARG A 480 -41.43 75.98 53.85
C ARG A 480 -42.93 75.81 54.02
N GLN A 481 -43.53 76.50 55.01
CA GLN A 481 -44.97 76.45 55.22
C GLN A 481 -45.75 77.02 54.03
N ASN A 482 -45.27 78.12 53.44
CA ASN A 482 -45.87 78.71 52.24
C ASN A 482 -45.76 77.78 51.02
N LEU A 483 -44.63 77.09 50.84
CA LEU A 483 -44.40 76.13 49.77
C LEU A 483 -45.29 74.89 49.94
N GLU A 484 -45.44 74.37 51.16
CA GLU A 484 -46.33 73.24 51.46
C GLU A 484 -47.82 73.61 51.22
N ASN A 485 -48.21 74.84 51.60
CA ASN A 485 -49.52 75.39 51.28
C ASN A 485 -49.73 75.49 49.76
N LEU A 486 -48.76 76.03 49.00
CA LEU A 486 -48.81 76.12 47.54
C LEU A 486 -48.87 74.74 46.87
N ARG A 487 -48.13 73.74 47.36
CA ARG A 487 -48.20 72.34 46.88
C ARG A 487 -49.56 71.71 47.14
N THR A 488 -50.16 71.99 48.30
CA THR A 488 -51.51 71.52 48.63
C THR A 488 -52.56 72.14 47.70
N VAL A 489 -52.46 73.45 47.44
CA VAL A 489 -53.32 74.14 46.47
C VAL A 489 -53.10 73.62 45.06
N LEU A 490 -51.86 73.34 44.66
CA LEU A 490 -51.54 72.74 43.36
C LEU A 490 -52.22 71.38 43.19
N LEU A 491 -52.16 70.52 44.22
CA LEU A 491 -52.78 69.20 44.20
C LEU A 491 -54.30 69.32 44.02
N GLN A 492 -54.94 70.19 44.79
CA GLN A 492 -56.38 70.47 44.67
C GLN A 492 -56.75 71.00 43.28
N LYS A 493 -55.94 71.89 42.70
CA LYS A 493 -56.17 72.39 41.33
C LYS A 493 -55.98 71.31 40.27
N LYS A 494 -54.98 70.42 40.42
CA LYS A 494 -54.78 69.28 39.51
C LYS A 494 -55.92 68.28 39.57
N GLN A 495 -56.48 68.01 40.76
CA GLN A 495 -57.69 67.22 40.93
C GLN A 495 -58.89 67.88 40.23
N ARG A 496 -59.12 69.18 40.49
CA ARG A 496 -60.20 69.93 39.83
C ARG A 496 -60.07 69.96 38.31
N ARG A 497 -58.85 70.07 37.78
CA ARG A 497 -58.57 69.97 36.34
C ARG A 497 -58.96 68.59 35.78
N GLN A 498 -58.66 67.53 36.52
CA GLN A 498 -59.02 66.17 36.09
C GLN A 498 -60.54 66.00 36.09
N GLU A 499 -61.25 66.49 37.11
CA GLU A 499 -62.71 66.50 37.16
C GLU A 499 -63.33 67.24 35.97
N ILE A 500 -62.81 68.42 35.62
CA ILE A 500 -63.26 69.18 34.44
C ILE A 500 -63.01 68.39 33.15
N LYS A 501 -61.85 67.72 33.01
CA LYS A 501 -61.58 66.85 31.87
C LYS A 501 -62.58 65.69 31.77
N ASP A 502 -62.88 65.07 32.90
CA ASP A 502 -63.82 63.96 32.97
C ASP A 502 -65.24 64.44 32.59
N GLN A 503 -65.62 65.66 32.99
CA GLN A 503 -66.87 66.31 32.56
C GLN A 503 -66.88 66.61 31.05
N ILE A 504 -65.80 67.14 30.47
CA ILE A 504 -65.69 67.34 29.01
C ILE A 504 -65.81 66.02 28.26
N THR A 505 -65.17 64.95 28.74
CA THR A 505 -65.29 63.64 28.10
C THR A 505 -66.71 63.08 28.21
N THR A 506 -67.39 63.30 29.34
CA THR A 506 -68.80 62.93 29.52
C THR A 506 -69.70 63.70 28.54
N SER A 507 -69.53 65.02 28.41
CA SER A 507 -70.26 65.85 27.46
C SER A 507 -69.95 65.47 26.01
N ARG A 508 -68.71 65.12 25.68
CA ARG A 508 -68.32 64.59 24.35
C ARG A 508 -68.92 63.23 24.04
N ASN A 509 -68.99 62.34 25.02
CA ASN A 509 -69.62 61.03 24.86
C ASN A 509 -71.15 61.19 24.70
N ALA A 510 -71.77 62.09 25.45
CA ALA A 510 -73.18 62.44 25.31
C ALA A 510 -73.50 63.03 23.93
N LEU A 511 -72.65 63.94 23.43
CA LEU A 511 -72.66 64.45 22.06
C LEU A 511 -72.63 63.33 21.01
N GLY A 512 -71.75 62.34 21.20
CA GLY A 512 -71.62 61.18 20.30
C GLY A 512 -72.83 60.23 20.34
N SER A 513 -73.56 60.17 21.45
CA SER A 513 -74.77 59.33 21.60
C SER A 513 -76.06 60.00 21.12
N SER A 514 -76.10 61.33 21.03
CA SER A 514 -77.28 62.14 20.68
C SER A 514 -77.44 62.33 19.16
N GLY A 515 -77.25 61.26 18.37
CA GLY A 515 -77.14 61.32 16.91
C GLY A 515 -78.39 61.77 16.12
N LEU A 516 -79.52 62.06 16.77
CA LEU A 516 -80.80 62.43 16.13
C LEU A 516 -81.56 63.60 16.79
N ASP A 517 -81.05 64.17 17.88
CA ASP A 517 -81.66 65.30 18.60
C ASP A 517 -80.71 66.51 18.57
N PHE A 518 -80.94 67.43 17.62
CA PHE A 518 -80.07 68.57 17.34
C PHE A 518 -80.03 69.58 18.49
N GLU A 519 -81.13 69.74 19.24
CA GLU A 519 -81.21 70.70 20.34
C GLU A 519 -80.39 70.21 21.54
N LYS A 520 -80.48 68.90 21.86
CA LYS A 520 -79.60 68.28 22.85
C LYS A 520 -78.13 68.27 22.44
N ALA A 521 -77.83 67.99 21.17
CA ALA A 521 -76.46 68.04 20.67
C ALA A 521 -75.88 69.46 20.76
N MET A 522 -76.68 70.50 20.52
CA MET A 522 -76.22 71.89 20.67
C MET A 522 -75.95 72.25 22.14
N LEU A 523 -76.83 71.85 23.06
CA LEU A 523 -76.64 72.06 24.50
C LEU A 523 -75.39 71.36 25.04
N TYR A 524 -75.16 70.08 24.69
CA TYR A 524 -73.95 69.37 25.12
C TYR A 524 -72.67 69.93 24.49
N ARG A 525 -72.76 70.52 23.29
CA ARG A 525 -71.64 71.24 22.66
C ARG A 525 -71.32 72.52 23.41
N GLU A 526 -72.33 73.31 23.73
CA GLU A 526 -72.16 74.53 24.52
C GLU A 526 -71.59 74.23 25.92
N GLN A 527 -72.06 73.17 26.58
CA GLN A 527 -71.49 72.70 27.84
C GLN A 527 -70.03 72.23 27.70
N ALA A 528 -69.69 71.49 26.65
CA ALA A 528 -68.32 71.07 26.41
C ALA A 528 -67.38 72.26 26.12
N ASP A 529 -67.87 73.29 25.43
CA ASP A 529 -67.10 74.50 25.14
C ASP A 529 -66.93 75.36 26.40
N GLN A 530 -67.95 75.51 27.25
CA GLN A 530 -67.84 76.18 28.55
C GLN A 530 -66.88 75.46 29.50
N GLU A 531 -66.96 74.13 29.59
CA GLU A 531 -66.02 73.34 30.40
C GLU A 531 -64.59 73.39 29.85
N LYS A 532 -64.43 73.54 28.53
CA LYS A 532 -63.11 73.74 27.91
C LYS A 532 -62.51 75.09 28.30
N ASP A 533 -63.30 76.16 28.33
CA ASP A 533 -62.85 77.47 28.82
C ASP A 533 -62.47 77.42 30.31
N LEU A 534 -63.21 76.65 31.12
CA LEU A 534 -62.87 76.39 32.52
C LEU A 534 -61.58 75.57 32.66
N LEU A 535 -61.35 74.60 31.77
CA LEU A 535 -60.12 73.81 31.74
C LEU A 535 -58.91 74.70 31.41
N ASP A 536 -59.04 75.62 30.46
CA ASP A 536 -57.95 76.53 30.08
C ASP A 536 -57.62 77.51 31.21
N LYS A 537 -58.65 78.03 31.90
CA LYS A 537 -58.44 78.82 33.13
C LYS A 537 -57.79 78.01 34.24
N ALA A 538 -58.19 76.75 34.42
CA ALA A 538 -57.58 75.86 35.40
C ALA A 538 -56.12 75.55 35.05
N ASN A 539 -55.78 75.35 33.78
CA ASN A 539 -54.41 75.13 33.29
C ASN A 539 -53.53 76.36 33.57
N ALA A 540 -53.96 77.55 33.15
CA ALA A 540 -53.22 78.79 33.39
C ALA A 540 -52.99 79.04 34.89
N SER A 541 -53.99 78.73 35.72
CA SER A 541 -53.91 78.90 37.16
C SER A 541 -53.08 77.83 37.88
N ILE A 542 -52.88 76.65 37.26
CA ILE A 542 -51.90 75.64 37.70
C ILE A 542 -50.50 76.10 37.33
N GLU A 543 -50.28 76.55 36.09
CA GLU A 543 -49.00 77.05 35.61
C GLU A 543 -48.49 78.24 36.45
N GLU A 544 -49.39 79.15 36.85
CA GLU A 544 -49.05 80.25 37.75
C GLU A 544 -48.61 79.78 39.15
N ILE A 545 -49.23 78.72 39.70
CA ILE A 545 -48.81 78.13 40.98
C ILE A 545 -47.52 77.34 40.83
N GLU A 546 -47.34 76.59 39.74
CA GLU A 546 -46.08 75.88 39.47
C GLU A 546 -44.92 76.86 39.34
N LYS A 547 -45.13 77.99 38.66
CA LYS A 547 -44.14 79.07 38.56
C LYS A 547 -43.81 79.68 39.92
N LYS A 548 -44.82 79.96 40.76
CA LYS A 548 -44.61 80.46 42.14
C LYS A 548 -43.90 79.45 43.03
N ILE A 549 -44.13 78.15 42.83
CA ILE A 549 -43.38 77.10 43.53
C ILE A 549 -41.93 77.07 43.05
N SER A 550 -41.68 77.10 41.74
CA SER A 550 -40.32 77.15 41.18
C SER A 550 -39.54 78.38 41.63
N GLU A 551 -40.17 79.55 41.69
CA GLU A 551 -39.55 80.79 42.20
C GLU A 551 -39.13 80.71 43.68
N ILE A 552 -39.79 79.85 44.48
CA ILE A 552 -39.42 79.61 45.89
C ILE A 552 -38.41 78.47 46.01
N GLU A 553 -38.48 77.46 45.14
CA GLU A 553 -37.58 76.30 45.15
C GLU A 553 -36.18 76.60 44.58
N GLY A 554 -36.05 77.67 43.77
CA GLY A 554 -34.82 78.02 43.06
C GLY A 554 -34.79 77.43 41.66
#